data_AF-A0AAN9G342-F1
#
_entry.id   AF-A0AAN9G342-F1
#
_cell.length_a   1.000
_cell.length_b   1.000
_cell.length_c   1.000
_cell.angle_alpha   90.00
_cell.angle_beta   90.00
_cell.angle_gamma   90.00
#
_symmetry.space_group_name_H-M   'P 1'
#
loop_
_entity.id
_entity.type
_entity.pdbx_description
1 polymer ?
#
loop_
_entity_poly.entity_id
_entity_poly.type
_entity_poly.pdbx_seq_one_letter_code
_entity_poly.pdbx_strand_id
1 'polypeptide(L)'
;MSVQGLISKKKKTFIGLPAPLGYVPGLGRGATGFTTRSDIGPARDADDIPEDRHAPPNKKMKPKDEDDEEDLNEANFDEFSGYGGSLCSKDPYDKDDEEADAIYEAVDKRMDEKRKERREEKLKIDIEKFRQERPKIQQQFSDLKVSVFSV
;
A
#
# COMPACT_ATOMS: atom_id res chain seq x y z
N MET A 1 -18.14 -14.48 -56.93
CA MET A 1 -18.10 -13.11 -56.39
C MET A 1 -18.31 -13.21 -54.89
N SER A 2 -17.28 -12.99 -54.07
CA SER A 2 -17.42 -12.92 -52.60
C SER A 2 -16.93 -11.54 -52.18
N VAL A 3 -17.87 -10.69 -51.79
CA VAL A 3 -17.61 -9.37 -51.22
C VAL A 3 -17.36 -9.56 -49.72
N GLN A 4 -16.09 -9.63 -49.33
CA GLN A 4 -15.70 -9.63 -47.93
C GLN A 4 -15.90 -8.20 -47.39
N GLY A 5 -16.97 -8.01 -46.61
CA GLY A 5 -17.31 -6.73 -46.00
C GLY A 5 -16.21 -6.19 -45.10
N LEU A 6 -15.73 -4.99 -45.42
CA LEU A 6 -14.85 -4.20 -44.56
C LEU A 6 -15.66 -3.66 -43.37
N ILE A 7 -15.88 -4.49 -42.35
CA ILE A 7 -16.33 -3.99 -41.04
C ILE A 7 -15.12 -3.29 -40.41
N SER A 8 -15.13 -1.95 -40.44
CA SER A 8 -14.19 -1.17 -39.65
C SER A 8 -14.49 -1.43 -38.17
N LYS A 9 -13.78 -2.39 -37.58
CA LYS A 9 -13.76 -2.57 -36.13
C LYS A 9 -13.21 -1.27 -35.56
N LYS A 10 -14.09 -0.42 -35.02
CA LYS A 10 -13.68 0.75 -34.23
C LYS A 10 -12.74 0.23 -33.15
N LYS A 11 -11.45 0.49 -33.31
CA LYS A 11 -10.42 0.06 -32.35
C LYS A 11 -10.83 0.66 -31.01
N LYS A 12 -10.94 -0.17 -29.98
CA LYS A 12 -11.17 0.31 -28.61
C LYS A 12 -10.10 1.37 -28.33
N THR A 13 -10.50 2.47 -27.70
CA THR A 13 -9.54 3.44 -27.16
C THR A 13 -8.60 2.73 -26.19
N PHE A 14 -7.45 3.32 -25.88
CA PHE A 14 -6.42 2.76 -24.98
C PHE A 14 -7.01 2.10 -23.71
N ILE A 15 -8.11 2.64 -23.19
CA ILE A 15 -8.89 2.09 -22.08
C ILE A 15 -9.59 0.79 -22.53
N GLY A 16 -9.02 -0.36 -22.15
CA GLY A 16 -9.59 -1.70 -22.38
C GLY A 16 -8.78 -2.60 -23.32
N LEU A 17 -7.61 -2.15 -23.78
CA LEU A 17 -6.60 -3.02 -24.38
C LEU A 17 -5.70 -3.59 -23.26
N PRO A 18 -5.34 -4.88 -23.29
CA PRO A 18 -4.33 -5.40 -22.38
C PRO A 18 -3.01 -4.67 -22.63
N ALA A 19 -2.21 -4.51 -21.57
CA ALA A 19 -0.90 -3.91 -21.70
C ALA A 19 -0.07 -4.66 -22.76
N PRO A 20 0.65 -3.94 -23.64
CA PRO A 20 1.48 -4.58 -24.64
C PRO A 20 2.56 -5.45 -23.99
N LEU A 21 2.90 -6.57 -24.64
CA LEU A 21 3.88 -7.51 -24.14
C LEU A 21 5.25 -6.81 -23.97
N GLY A 22 5.82 -6.87 -22.77
CA GLY A 22 7.09 -6.18 -22.43
C GLY A 22 6.96 -4.70 -22.08
N TYR A 23 5.73 -4.17 -21.91
CA TYR A 23 5.52 -2.81 -21.42
C TYR A 23 6.02 -2.66 -19.99
N VAL A 24 6.98 -1.77 -19.78
CA VAL A 24 7.39 -1.30 -18.45
C VAL A 24 6.78 0.10 -18.26
N PRO A 25 5.90 0.30 -17.25
CA PRO A 25 5.29 1.59 -17.00
C PRO A 25 6.35 2.68 -16.78
N GLY A 26 6.13 3.86 -17.34
CA GLY A 26 7.07 4.98 -17.31
C GLY A 26 8.23 4.88 -18.33
N LEU A 27 8.83 3.70 -18.51
CA LEU A 27 10.03 3.52 -19.34
C LEU A 27 9.79 3.87 -20.82
N GLY A 28 8.68 3.40 -21.40
CA GLY A 28 8.32 3.70 -22.80
C GLY A 28 7.95 5.17 -23.07
N ARG A 29 7.75 5.97 -22.01
CA ARG A 29 7.55 7.44 -22.07
C ARG A 29 8.88 8.20 -21.86
N GLY A 30 9.99 7.50 -21.60
CA GLY A 30 11.24 8.12 -21.16
C GLY A 30 11.17 8.66 -19.72
N ALA A 31 10.24 8.17 -18.90
CA ALA A 31 10.22 8.49 -17.48
C ALA A 31 11.31 7.68 -16.77
N THR A 32 12.38 8.36 -16.38
CA THR A 32 13.40 7.85 -15.46
C THR A 32 13.17 8.52 -14.11
N GLY A 33 13.29 7.76 -13.01
CA GLY A 33 13.28 8.33 -11.67
C GLY A 33 14.47 9.28 -11.51
N PHE A 34 14.28 10.39 -10.81
CA PHE A 34 15.41 11.23 -10.43
C PHE A 34 16.34 10.42 -9.54
N THR A 35 17.63 10.41 -9.84
CA THR A 35 18.63 9.77 -8.97
C THR A 35 18.68 10.55 -7.66
N THR A 36 18.15 9.98 -6.59
CA THR A 36 18.26 10.54 -5.25
C THR A 36 19.63 10.19 -4.65
N ARG A 37 19.99 10.84 -3.54
CA ARG A 37 21.22 10.53 -2.81
C ARG A 37 21.31 9.05 -2.40
N SER A 38 20.16 8.39 -2.21
CA SER A 38 20.06 6.98 -1.87
C SER A 38 20.40 6.06 -3.04
N ASP A 39 20.13 6.48 -4.29
CA ASP A 39 20.36 5.67 -5.50
C ASP A 39 21.83 5.63 -5.92
N ILE A 40 22.60 6.67 -5.60
CA ILE A 40 24.00 6.82 -6.03
C ILE A 40 24.98 6.13 -5.05
N GLY A 41 24.55 5.84 -3.82
CA GLY A 41 25.41 5.30 -2.77
C GLY A 41 26.48 6.29 -2.29
N PRO A 42 27.40 5.86 -1.39
CA PRO A 42 28.56 6.66 -1.01
C PRO A 42 29.37 7.05 -2.25
N ALA A 43 29.85 8.29 -2.28
CA ALA A 43 30.37 9.01 -3.45
C ALA A 43 31.10 8.13 -4.49
N ARG A 44 30.58 8.14 -5.73
CA ARG A 44 31.26 7.56 -6.88
C ARG A 44 32.57 8.31 -7.15
N ASP A 45 33.63 7.57 -7.46
CA ASP A 45 34.91 8.15 -7.86
C ASP A 45 34.78 8.89 -9.21
N ALA A 46 35.55 9.97 -9.37
CA ALA A 46 35.44 10.92 -10.49
C ALA A 46 35.79 10.36 -11.88
N ASP A 47 36.14 9.07 -11.98
CA ASP A 47 36.48 8.38 -13.24
C ASP A 47 35.35 7.49 -13.80
N ASP A 48 34.16 7.52 -13.18
CA ASP A 48 32.99 6.80 -13.68
C ASP A 48 32.41 7.48 -14.95
N ILE A 49 32.78 6.93 -16.10
CA ILE A 49 32.28 7.29 -17.44
C ILE A 49 30.74 7.27 -17.45
N PRO A 50 30.05 8.23 -18.09
CA PRO A 50 28.61 8.15 -18.27
C PRO A 50 28.29 6.98 -19.21
N GLU A 51 27.86 5.86 -18.63
CA GLU A 51 27.29 4.73 -19.37
C GLU A 51 25.91 5.15 -19.90
N ASP A 52 25.91 5.96 -20.95
CA ASP A 52 24.76 6.22 -21.83
C ASP A 52 24.51 5.00 -22.72
N ARG A 53 24.33 3.84 -22.07
CA ARG A 53 23.90 2.59 -22.69
C ARG A 53 22.83 1.99 -21.83
N HIS A 54 21.60 2.42 -22.09
CA HIS A 54 20.43 1.61 -21.84
C HIS A 54 20.52 0.30 -22.67
N ALA A 55 21.29 -0.67 -22.17
CA ALA A 55 21.14 -2.07 -22.54
C ALA A 55 19.97 -2.67 -21.73
N PRO A 56 19.15 -3.55 -22.34
CA PRO A 56 17.84 -3.90 -21.81
C PRO A 56 17.99 -4.72 -20.52
N PRO A 57 17.19 -4.48 -19.47
CA PRO A 57 17.14 -5.42 -18.36
C PRO A 57 16.46 -6.69 -18.87
N ASN A 58 17.26 -7.71 -19.21
CA ASN A 58 16.78 -9.09 -19.26
C ASN A 58 16.53 -9.55 -17.82
N LYS A 59 15.51 -8.96 -17.18
CA LYS A 59 15.02 -9.42 -15.88
C LYS A 59 13.93 -10.43 -16.16
N LYS A 60 14.26 -11.70 -15.94
CA LYS A 60 13.26 -12.69 -15.49
C LYS A 60 12.39 -11.98 -14.46
N MET A 61 11.08 -11.94 -14.67
CA MET A 61 10.12 -11.47 -13.67
C MET A 61 10.35 -12.28 -12.39
N LYS A 62 11.19 -11.75 -11.50
CA LYS A 62 10.92 -11.88 -10.09
C LYS A 62 9.57 -11.20 -9.89
N PRO A 63 8.61 -11.80 -9.18
CA PRO A 63 7.46 -11.04 -8.74
C PRO A 63 8.02 -9.77 -8.09
N LYS A 64 7.52 -8.60 -8.51
CA LYS A 64 7.68 -7.42 -7.66
C LYS A 64 6.98 -7.84 -6.38
N ASP A 65 7.76 -8.13 -5.35
CA ASP A 65 7.22 -8.15 -4.00
C ASP A 65 6.76 -6.69 -3.78
N GLU A 66 5.45 -6.48 -3.88
CA GLU A 66 4.80 -5.19 -3.62
C GLU A 66 4.99 -4.75 -2.15
N ASP A 67 5.66 -5.58 -1.35
CA ASP A 67 5.99 -5.39 0.07
C ASP A 67 7.31 -4.62 0.33
N ASP A 68 8.03 -4.19 -0.71
CA ASP A 68 9.32 -3.47 -0.56
C ASP A 68 9.26 -1.97 -0.89
N GLU A 69 8.10 -1.43 -1.31
CA GLU A 69 7.92 0.02 -1.37
C GLU A 69 7.49 0.51 0.02
N GLU A 70 8.49 0.85 0.85
CA GLU A 70 8.27 1.52 2.13
C GLU A 70 7.35 2.73 1.93
N ASP A 71 6.21 2.76 2.62
CA ASP A 71 5.22 3.83 2.49
C ASP A 71 5.69 5.10 3.22
N LEU A 72 6.65 5.80 2.63
CA LEU A 72 7.28 7.00 3.17
C LEU A 72 6.46 8.27 2.90
N ASN A 73 5.16 8.13 2.68
CA ASN A 73 4.26 9.26 2.48
C ASN A 73 4.02 10.00 3.81
N GLU A 74 3.71 11.31 3.74
CA GLU A 74 3.42 12.13 4.93
C GLU A 74 2.13 11.71 5.66
N ALA A 75 1.18 11.05 4.98
CA ALA A 75 -0.04 10.56 5.61
C ALA A 75 0.22 9.34 6.52
N ASN A 76 1.32 8.63 6.29
CA ASN A 76 1.80 7.52 7.11
C ASN A 76 2.81 7.99 8.17
N PHE A 77 3.32 9.22 8.07
CA PHE A 77 4.22 9.80 9.06
C PHE A 77 3.43 10.47 10.19
N ASP A 78 3.75 10.11 11.43
CA ASP A 78 3.34 10.84 12.64
C ASP A 78 4.57 11.40 13.36
N GLU A 79 4.47 12.62 13.89
CA GLU A 79 5.61 13.29 14.53
C GLU A 79 6.08 12.54 15.79
N PHE A 80 5.18 11.87 16.50
CA PHE A 80 5.51 11.14 17.72
C PHE A 80 5.96 9.71 17.44
N SER A 81 5.20 8.95 16.65
CA SER A 81 5.50 7.53 16.38
C SER A 81 6.36 7.27 15.13
N GLY A 82 6.64 8.28 14.31
CA GLY A 82 7.35 8.14 13.04
C GLY A 82 6.48 7.56 11.92
N TYR A 83 7.09 6.86 10.97
CA TYR A 83 6.35 6.18 9.90
C TYR A 83 5.57 4.99 10.44
N GLY A 84 4.30 4.90 10.06
CA GLY A 84 3.44 3.77 10.37
C GLY A 84 3.89 2.49 9.66
N GLY A 85 3.71 1.36 10.34
CA GLY A 85 4.16 0.05 9.89
C GLY A 85 5.11 -0.61 10.89
N SER A 86 5.11 -1.94 10.92
CA SER A 86 6.02 -2.72 11.78
C SER A 86 7.21 -3.19 10.96
N LEU A 87 8.41 -2.72 11.31
CA LEU A 87 9.66 -3.08 10.63
C LEU A 87 10.02 -4.57 10.81
N CYS A 88 9.72 -5.14 11.97
CA CYS A 88 10.16 -6.48 12.35
C CYS A 88 9.26 -7.61 11.79
N SER A 89 8.26 -7.30 10.96
CA SER A 89 7.33 -8.32 10.45
C SER A 89 7.90 -9.16 9.30
N LYS A 90 9.08 -8.82 8.78
CA LYS A 90 9.73 -9.50 7.64
C LYS A 90 10.65 -10.65 8.05
N ASP A 91 11.07 -10.68 9.31
CA ASP A 91 11.99 -11.70 9.80
C ASP A 91 11.26 -13.05 9.99
N PRO A 92 11.96 -14.19 9.80
CA PRO A 92 11.37 -15.50 10.04
C PRO A 92 10.91 -15.59 11.50
N TYR A 93 9.63 -15.93 11.67
CA TYR A 93 8.97 -16.00 12.96
C TYR A 93 8.85 -17.46 13.40
N ASP A 94 9.52 -17.80 14.49
CA ASP A 94 9.58 -19.14 15.05
C ASP A 94 8.65 -19.30 16.26
N LYS A 95 8.51 -20.54 16.76
CA LYS A 95 7.64 -20.83 17.92
C LYS A 95 8.08 -20.11 19.19
N ASP A 96 9.39 -19.89 19.34
CA ASP A 96 9.95 -19.16 20.48
C ASP A 96 9.52 -17.68 20.46
N ASP A 97 9.35 -17.09 19.27
CA ASP A 97 8.83 -15.73 19.11
C ASP A 97 7.34 -15.66 19.49
N GLU A 98 6.54 -16.67 19.10
CA GLU A 98 5.13 -16.79 19.50
C GLU A 98 4.96 -16.88 21.02
N GLU A 99 5.80 -17.69 21.67
CA GLU A 99 5.81 -17.81 23.14
C GLU A 99 6.25 -16.50 23.80
N ALA A 100 7.26 -15.82 23.25
CA ALA A 100 7.71 -14.53 23.74
C ALA A 100 6.60 -13.47 23.64
N ASP A 101 5.97 -13.33 22.46
CA ASP A 101 4.89 -12.38 22.24
C ASP A 101 3.70 -12.64 23.18
N ALA A 102 3.34 -13.91 23.40
CA ALA A 102 2.29 -14.28 24.34
C ALA A 102 2.62 -13.85 25.78
N ILE A 103 3.88 -14.00 26.22
CA ILE A 103 4.33 -13.57 27.55
C ILE A 103 4.31 -12.05 27.67
N TYR A 104 4.87 -11.32 26.70
CA TYR A 104 4.91 -9.86 26.72
C TYR A 104 3.51 -9.25 26.66
N GLU A 105 2.63 -9.79 25.81
CA GLU A 105 1.24 -9.34 25.73
C GLU A 105 0.50 -9.59 27.06
N ALA A 106 0.76 -10.71 27.74
CA ALA A 106 0.19 -11.00 29.05
C ALA A 106 0.67 -10.00 30.13
N VAL A 107 1.93 -9.59 30.08
CA VAL A 107 2.47 -8.54 30.97
C VAL A 107 1.76 -7.22 30.73
N ASP A 108 1.64 -6.78 29.49
CA ASP A 108 0.97 -5.51 29.15
C ASP A 108 -0.52 -5.54 29.55
N LYS A 109 -1.22 -6.65 29.28
CA LYS A 109 -2.59 -6.86 29.73
C LYS A 109 -2.72 -6.70 31.25
N ARG A 110 -1.84 -7.35 32.02
CA ARG A 110 -1.82 -7.27 33.49
C ARG A 110 -1.54 -5.85 34.00
N MET A 111 -0.65 -5.12 33.33
CA MET A 111 -0.35 -3.73 33.69
C MET A 111 -1.56 -2.82 33.50
N ASP A 112 -2.36 -3.09 32.48
CA ASP A 112 -3.56 -2.31 32.16
C ASP A 112 -4.81 -2.67 32.96
N GLU A 113 -4.92 -3.91 33.47
CA GLU A 113 -6.09 -4.45 34.19
C GLU A 113 -6.69 -3.49 35.21
N LYS A 114 -5.86 -2.81 36.02
CA LYS A 114 -6.34 -1.94 37.12
C LYS A 114 -7.19 -0.76 36.67
N ARG A 115 -7.01 -0.28 35.44
CA ARG A 115 -7.76 0.86 34.88
C ARG A 115 -8.52 0.50 33.60
N LYS A 116 -8.37 -0.72 33.12
CA LYS A 116 -8.95 -1.20 31.86
C LYS A 116 -10.46 -0.96 31.81
N GLU A 117 -11.20 -1.44 32.81
CA GLU A 117 -12.67 -1.33 32.83
C GLU A 117 -13.14 0.13 32.74
N ARG A 118 -12.58 1.02 33.57
CA ARG A 118 -12.94 2.45 33.54
C ARG A 118 -12.52 3.15 32.24
N ARG A 119 -11.36 2.78 31.68
CA ARG A 119 -10.84 3.35 30.43
C ARG A 119 -11.72 2.93 29.26
N GLU A 120 -12.05 1.64 29.18
CA GLU A 120 -12.89 1.06 28.13
C GLU A 120 -14.33 1.54 28.23
N GLU A 121 -14.90 1.65 29.43
CA GLU A 121 -16.26 2.17 29.61
C GLU A 121 -16.35 3.64 29.16
N LYS A 122 -15.40 4.48 29.57
CA LYS A 122 -15.34 5.89 29.12
C LYS A 122 -15.17 5.97 27.61
N LEU A 123 -14.22 5.22 27.05
CA LEU A 123 -13.96 5.19 25.62
C LEU A 123 -15.20 4.71 24.84
N LYS A 124 -15.95 3.74 25.37
CA LYS A 124 -17.20 3.27 24.79
C LYS A 124 -18.27 4.35 24.80
N ILE A 125 -18.48 5.01 25.93
CA ILE A 125 -19.45 6.10 26.07
C ILE A 125 -19.09 7.27 25.15
N ASP A 126 -17.81 7.65 25.08
CA ASP A 126 -17.34 8.77 24.27
C ASP A 126 -17.46 8.44 22.77
N ILE A 127 -17.13 7.21 22.35
CA ILE A 127 -17.34 6.75 20.97
C ILE A 127 -18.82 6.73 20.61
N GLU A 128 -19.70 6.29 21.52
CA GLU A 128 -21.14 6.25 21.30
C GLU A 128 -21.72 7.66 21.15
N LYS A 129 -21.37 8.57 22.05
CA LYS A 129 -21.75 10.00 21.95
C LYS A 129 -21.23 10.61 20.66
N PHE A 130 -19.96 10.39 20.32
CA PHE A 130 -19.38 10.91 19.08
C PHE A 130 -20.11 10.39 17.83
N ARG A 131 -20.50 9.11 17.83
CA ARG A 131 -21.29 8.53 16.73
C ARG A 131 -22.70 9.09 16.64
N GLN A 132 -23.32 9.43 17.77
CA GLN A 132 -24.64 10.08 17.81
C GLN A 132 -24.56 11.53 17.34
N GLU A 133 -23.56 12.29 17.79
CA GLU A 133 -23.37 13.70 17.43
C GLU A 133 -22.88 13.88 15.98
N ARG A 134 -21.97 13.01 15.53
CA ARG A 134 -21.35 13.05 14.20
C ARG A 134 -21.32 11.65 13.58
N PRO A 135 -22.47 11.14 13.10
CA PRO A 135 -22.50 9.86 12.42
C PRO A 135 -21.65 9.90 11.15
N LYS A 136 -20.99 8.78 10.82
CA LYS A 136 -20.22 8.70 9.57
C LYS A 136 -21.15 8.90 8.38
N ILE A 137 -20.67 9.55 7.32
CA ILE A 137 -21.44 9.80 6.09
C ILE A 137 -22.11 8.51 5.59
N GLN A 138 -21.34 7.42 5.50
CA GLN A 138 -21.87 6.11 5.09
C GLN A 138 -22.99 5.56 6.01
N GLN A 139 -22.97 5.89 7.30
CA GLN A 139 -24.02 5.46 8.25
C GLN A 139 -25.32 6.25 8.03
N GLN A 140 -25.24 7.52 7.66
CA GLN A 140 -26.42 8.34 7.34
C GLN A 140 -27.19 7.79 6.11
N PHE A 141 -26.45 7.23 5.14
CA PHE A 141 -27.02 6.63 3.92
C PHE A 141 -27.28 5.13 4.04
N SER A 142 -27.13 4.53 5.22
CA SER A 142 -27.30 3.08 5.39
C SER A 142 -28.71 2.62 5.03
N ASP A 143 -29.75 3.36 5.44
CA ASP A 143 -31.15 3.07 5.11
C ASP A 143 -31.43 3.21 3.61
N LEU A 144 -30.94 4.29 2.99
CA LEU A 144 -31.04 4.50 1.55
C LEU A 144 -30.31 3.42 0.74
N LYS A 145 -29.19 2.90 1.24
CA LYS A 145 -28.47 1.79 0.61
C LYS A 145 -29.29 0.50 0.67
N VAL A 146 -29.97 0.22 1.78
CA VAL A 146 -30.84 -0.97 1.92
C VAL A 146 -32.06 -0.86 1.01
N SER A 147 -32.71 0.31 0.96
CA SER A 147 -33.87 0.52 0.09
C SER A 147 -33.50 0.41 -1.39
N VAL A 148 -32.35 0.95 -1.81
CA VAL A 148 -31.82 0.78 -3.17
C VAL A 148 -31.50 -0.68 -3.50
N PHE A 149 -31.05 -1.47 -2.52
CA PHE A 149 -30.79 -2.90 -2.73
C PHE A 149 -32.07 -3.75 -2.84
N SER A 150 -33.19 -3.24 -2.33
CA SER A 150 -34.49 -3.94 -2.41
C SER A 150 -35.22 -3.74 -3.75
N VAL A 151 -34.70 -2.85 -4.61
CA VAL A 151 -35.19 -2.59 -5.98
C VAL A 151 -34.50 -3.52 -6.96
#